data_AF-A0A9X4KG02-F1
#
_entry.id   AF-A0A9X4KG02-F1
#
_cell.length_a   1.000
_cell.length_b   1.000
_cell.length_c   1.000
_cell.angle_alpha   90.00
_cell.angle_beta   90.00
_cell.angle_gamma   90.00
#
_symmetry.space_group_name_H-M   'P 1'
#
loop_
_entity.id
_entity.type
_entity.pdbx_description
1 polymer ?
#
loop_
_entity_poly.entity_id
_entity_poly.type
_entity_poly.pdbx_seq_one_letter_code
_entity_poly.pdbx_strand_id
1 'polypeptide(L)' 'MKKILVFLIAVVVLIGTSSSAYAHSGRTDKNGGHNCSAKSKQKGLCTGYHYHNKKR' A
#
# COMPACT_ATOMS: atom_id res chain seq x y z
N MET A 1 11.89 -34.12 7.70
CA MET A 1 12.03 -33.14 8.80
C MET A 1 12.65 -31.81 8.35
N LYS A 2 13.92 -31.76 7.89
CA LYS A 2 14.60 -30.50 7.50
C LYS A 2 13.84 -29.67 6.44
N LYS A 3 13.29 -30.31 5.39
CA LYS A 3 12.53 -29.61 4.34
C LYS A 3 11.23 -28.98 4.86
N ILE A 4 10.56 -29.63 5.81
CA ILE A 4 9.34 -29.12 6.46
C ILE A 4 9.70 -27.91 7.34
N LEU A 5 10.79 -27.99 8.08
CA LEU A 5 11.27 -26.88 8.91
C LEU A 5 11.63 -25.65 8.06
N VAL A 6 12.34 -25.83 6.95
CA VAL A 6 12.67 -24.74 6.01
C VAL A 6 11.40 -24.12 5.43
N PHE A 7 10.41 -24.94 5.06
CA PHE A 7 9.13 -24.46 4.55
C PHE A 7 8.37 -23.63 5.59
N LEU A 8 8.32 -24.09 6.84
CA LEU A 8 7.66 -23.37 7.93
C LEU A 8 8.35 -22.02 8.21
N ILE A 9 9.69 -21.99 8.20
CA ILE A 9 10.46 -20.75 8.36
C ILE A 9 10.15 -19.77 7.23
N ALA A 10 10.10 -20.24 5.98
CA ALA A 10 9.78 -19.40 4.83
C ALA A 10 8.38 -18.78 4.93
N VAL A 11 7.38 -19.57 5.38
CA VAL A 11 6.01 -19.08 5.60
C VAL A 11 5.97 -18.01 6.69
N VAL A 12 6.66 -18.23 7.82
CA VAL A 12 6.73 -17.24 8.92
C VAL A 12 7.36 -15.93 8.46
N VAL A 13 8.45 -15.99 7.68
CA VAL A 13 9.12 -14.80 7.14
C VAL A 13 8.20 -14.04 6.17
N LEU A 14 7.46 -14.75 5.31
CA LEU A 14 6.57 -14.13 4.34
C LEU A 14 5.42 -13.36 5.02
N ILE A 15 4.85 -13.94 6.09
CA ILE A 15 3.78 -13.29 6.85
C ILE A 15 4.34 -12.10 7.65
N GLY A 16 5.50 -12.29 8.31
CA GLY A 16 6.13 -11.27 9.15
C GLY A 16 6.65 -10.04 8.41
N THR A 17 6.84 -10.12 7.10
CA THR A 17 7.32 -8.99 6.26
C THR A 17 6.22 -8.32 5.46
N SER A 18 4.96 -8.70 5.66
CA SER A 18 3.84 -8.08 4.95
C SER A 18 3.61 -6.64 5.45
N SER A 19 3.68 -5.67 4.53
CA SER A 19 3.35 -4.26 4.82
C SER A 19 1.89 -3.97 4.49
N SER A 20 1.17 -3.29 5.38
CA SER A 20 -0.22 -2.88 5.14
C SER A 20 -0.30 -1.75 4.11
N ALA A 21 -0.95 -1.99 2.97
CA ALA A 21 -1.34 -0.94 2.04
C ALA A 21 -2.67 -0.33 2.48
N TYR A 22 -2.64 0.89 3.02
CA TYR A 22 -3.86 1.57 3.45
C TYR A 22 -4.53 2.26 2.26
N ALA A 23 -5.72 1.84 1.89
CA ALA A 23 -6.55 2.59 0.94
C ALA A 23 -6.94 3.94 1.59
N HIS A 24 -6.55 5.04 0.95
CA HIS A 24 -6.94 6.38 1.40
C HIS A 24 -8.21 6.84 0.69
N SER A 25 -8.96 7.72 1.33
CA SER A 25 -10.11 8.38 0.71
C SER A 25 -9.64 9.28 -0.45
N GLY A 26 -10.02 8.91 -1.66
CA GLY A 26 -9.68 9.63 -2.89
C GLY A 26 -10.11 8.79 -4.08
N ARG A 27 -11.41 8.83 -4.44
CA ARG A 27 -11.89 8.20 -5.67
C ARG A 27 -11.03 8.73 -6.81
N THR A 28 -10.29 7.85 -7.46
CA THR A 28 -9.49 8.24 -8.63
C THR A 28 -10.44 8.67 -9.74
N ASP A 29 -10.10 9.76 -10.41
CA ASP A 29 -10.74 10.19 -11.64
C ASP A 29 -10.43 9.22 -12.79
N LYS A 30 -11.02 9.50 -13.95
CA LYS A 30 -10.86 8.68 -15.17
C LYS A 30 -9.41 8.50 -15.62
N ASN A 31 -8.50 9.38 -15.17
CA ASN A 31 -7.09 9.31 -15.52
C ASN A 31 -6.29 8.56 -14.45
N GLY A 32 -6.83 8.29 -13.27
CA GLY A 32 -6.12 7.64 -12.18
C GLY A 32 -5.53 8.59 -11.14
N GLY A 33 -5.96 9.86 -11.10
CA GLY A 33 -5.56 10.78 -10.01
C GLY A 33 -6.71 11.22 -9.13
N HIS A 34 -6.40 11.86 -8.01
CA HIS A 34 -7.39 12.35 -7.07
C HIS A 34 -6.90 13.57 -6.30
N ASN A 35 -7.85 14.40 -5.86
CA ASN A 35 -7.54 15.41 -4.85
C ASN A 35 -7.41 14.77 -3.47
N CYS A 36 -6.38 15.16 -2.73
CA CYS A 36 -6.18 14.74 -1.36
C CYS A 36 -7.35 15.18 -0.48
N SER A 37 -7.93 14.24 0.28
CA SER A 37 -8.92 14.56 1.31
C SER A 37 -8.31 15.46 2.40
N ALA A 38 -9.15 16.27 3.06
CA ALA A 38 -8.71 17.11 4.19
C ALA A 38 -8.03 16.27 5.30
N LYS A 39 -8.59 15.09 5.58
CA LYS A 39 -8.04 14.13 6.56
C LYS A 39 -6.65 13.63 6.16
N SER A 40 -6.42 13.34 4.88
CA SER A 40 -5.11 12.90 4.38
C SER A 40 -4.08 14.02 4.46
N LYS A 41 -4.48 15.27 4.15
CA LYS A 41 -3.63 16.46 4.28
C LYS A 41 -3.24 16.73 5.73
N GLN A 42 -4.20 16.65 6.66
CA GLN A 42 -3.96 16.83 8.10
C GLN A 42 -2.96 15.82 8.67
N LYS A 43 -2.98 14.59 8.15
CA LYS A 43 -2.03 13.53 8.53
C LYS A 43 -0.67 13.61 7.84
N GLY A 44 -0.46 14.57 6.94
CA GLY A 44 0.78 14.68 6.16
C GLY A 44 0.98 13.53 5.15
N LEU A 45 -0.07 12.78 4.81
CA LEU A 45 0.04 11.61 3.93
C LEU A 45 0.06 11.98 2.44
N CYS A 46 -0.53 13.11 2.07
CA CYS A 46 -0.47 13.64 0.71
C CYS A 46 -0.84 15.14 0.65
N THR A 47 -0.42 15.83 -0.42
CA THR A 47 -0.66 17.25 -0.65
C THR A 47 -1.22 17.49 -2.06
N GLY A 48 -2.18 18.40 -2.20
CA GLY A 48 -2.72 18.78 -3.51
C GLY A 48 -3.46 17.65 -4.24
N TYR A 49 -3.14 17.48 -5.52
CA TYR A 49 -3.65 16.43 -6.41
C TYR A 49 -2.57 15.35 -6.61
N HIS A 50 -2.96 14.09 -6.49
CA HIS A 50 -2.08 12.93 -6.49
C HIS A 50 -2.49 11.97 -7.61
N TYR A 51 -1.55 11.57 -8.45
CA TYR A 51 -1.75 10.66 -9.58
C TYR A 51 -1.16 9.26 -9.32
N HIS A 52 -1.96 8.20 -9.54
CA HIS A 52 -1.60 6.80 -9.27
C HIS A 52 -1.11 6.02 -10.51
N ASN A 53 -1.04 6.66 -11.68
CA ASN A 53 -0.55 5.99 -12.89
C ASN A 53 0.99 6.05 -12.97
N LYS A 54 1.66 5.23 -12.17
CA LYS A 54 3.01 4.79 -12.54
C LYS A 54 2.86 3.68 -13.56
N LYS A 55 2.79 4.02 -14.86
CA LYS A 55 3.21 3.08 -15.89
C LYS A 55 4.64 2.65 -15.53
N ARG A 56 4.82 1.39 -15.12
CA ARG A 56 6.10 0.70 -15.31
C ARG A 56 6.09 0.16 -16.73
#